data_AF-A0A2E3Z2X5-F1
#
_entry.id   AF-A0A2E3Z2X5-F1
#
_cell.length_a   1.000
_cell.length_b   1.000
_cell.length_c   1.000
_cell.angle_alpha   90.00
_cell.angle_beta   90.00
_cell.angle_gamma   90.00
#
_symmetry.space_group_name_H-M   'P 1'
#
loop_
_entity.id
_entity.type
_entity.pdbx_description
1 polymer ?
#
loop_
_entity_poly.entity_id
_entity_poly.type
_entity_poly.pdbx_seq_one_letter_code
_entity_poly.pdbx_strand_id
1 'polypeptide(L)'
;MLPAEALAKLDAMDEYDRLLAFGRIGSDYRMSAAEVEAQFNAWKRGDNVAPSTFTKTDSGPIAQSGQSANYIQDASKFRAKYDPSREGRARQSQIEQAVICPECNAALGIPSVRPIKVTCPSCMTEITFTA
;
A
#
# COMPACT_ATOMS: atom_id res chain seq x y z
N MET A 1 -8.05 -22.93 8.93
CA MET A 1 -8.51 -23.98 7.98
C MET A 1 -9.56 -23.33 7.11
N LEU A 2 -9.32 -23.22 5.81
CA LEU A 2 -10.29 -22.66 4.86
C LEU A 2 -11.51 -23.60 4.69
N PRO A 3 -12.74 -23.07 4.59
CA PRO A 3 -13.90 -23.89 4.25
C PRO A 3 -13.83 -24.37 2.80
N ALA A 4 -14.40 -25.56 2.54
CA ALA A 4 -14.42 -26.16 1.20
C ALA A 4 -15.09 -25.28 0.14
N GLU A 5 -16.08 -24.46 0.53
CA GLU A 5 -16.70 -23.44 -0.32
C GLU A 5 -15.69 -22.42 -0.84
N ALA A 6 -14.84 -21.88 0.03
CA ALA A 6 -13.84 -20.89 -0.35
C ALA A 6 -12.78 -21.49 -1.28
N LEU A 7 -12.43 -22.76 -1.07
CA LEU A 7 -11.51 -23.51 -1.92
C LEU A 7 -12.11 -23.80 -3.30
N ALA A 8 -13.37 -24.21 -3.36
CA ALA A 8 -14.09 -24.41 -4.63
C ALA A 8 -14.24 -23.09 -5.42
N LYS A 9 -14.49 -21.98 -4.72
CA LYS A 9 -14.54 -20.65 -5.33
C LYS A 9 -13.20 -20.25 -5.94
N LEU A 10 -12.08 -20.53 -5.26
CA LEU A 10 -10.74 -20.28 -5.77
C LEU A 10 -10.38 -21.15 -6.98
N ASP A 11 -10.92 -22.37 -7.08
CA ASP A 11 -10.70 -23.24 -8.24
C ASP A 11 -11.52 -22.81 -9.46
N ALA A 12 -12.69 -22.21 -9.25
CA ALA A 12 -13.53 -21.65 -10.31
C ALA A 12 -12.97 -20.33 -10.90
N MET A 13 -11.99 -19.69 -10.25
CA MET A 13 -11.37 -18.44 -10.69
C MET A 13 -10.17 -18.73 -11.61
N ASP A 14 -9.98 -17.88 -12.62
CA ASP A 14 -8.77 -17.87 -13.44
C ASP A 14 -7.52 -17.62 -12.57
N GLU A 15 -6.36 -18.11 -13.04
CA GLU A 15 -5.12 -18.07 -12.26
C GLU A 15 -4.70 -16.68 -11.78
N TYR A 16 -4.92 -15.65 -12.60
CA TYR A 16 -4.64 -14.26 -12.23
C TYR A 16 -5.59 -13.74 -11.13
N ASP A 17 -6.89 -14.05 -11.26
CA ASP A 17 -7.92 -13.62 -10.31
C ASP A 17 -7.77 -14.36 -8.97
N ARG A 18 -7.37 -15.64 -9.03
CA ARG A 18 -7.02 -16.47 -7.87
C ARG A 18 -5.88 -15.89 -7.05
N LEU A 19 -4.81 -15.42 -7.69
CA LEU A 19 -3.67 -14.76 -7.03
C LEU A 19 -4.10 -13.51 -6.26
N LEU A 20 -5.00 -12.70 -6.82
CA LEU A 20 -5.54 -11.53 -6.15
C LEU A 20 -6.46 -11.90 -4.99
N ALA A 21 -7.20 -13.00 -5.11
CA ALA A 21 -8.14 -13.48 -4.12
C ALA A 21 -7.46 -14.05 -2.86
N PHE A 22 -6.25 -14.63 -2.95
CA PHE A 22 -5.55 -15.20 -1.79
C PHE A 22 -5.32 -14.17 -0.67
N GLY A 23 -4.96 -12.93 -1.00
CA GLY A 23 -4.78 -11.87 -0.01
C GLY A 23 -6.08 -11.43 0.65
N ARG A 24 -7.18 -11.43 -0.11
CA ARG A 24 -8.51 -11.09 0.41
C ARG A 24 -9.02 -12.17 1.36
N ILE A 25 -8.97 -13.43 0.93
CA ILE A 25 -9.42 -14.57 1.72
C ILE A 25 -8.51 -14.77 2.95
N GLY A 26 -7.20 -14.55 2.81
CA GLY A 26 -6.29 -14.53 3.96
C GLY A 26 -6.71 -13.49 5.01
N SER A 27 -7.13 -12.30 4.57
CA SER A 27 -7.60 -11.25 5.49
C SER A 27 -8.90 -11.64 6.22
N ASP A 28 -9.85 -12.26 5.54
CA ASP A 28 -11.12 -12.74 6.11
C ASP A 28 -10.90 -13.84 7.17
N TYR A 29 -9.95 -14.76 6.93
CA TYR A 29 -9.68 -15.90 7.81
C TYR A 29 -8.45 -15.72 8.73
N ARG A 30 -7.87 -14.51 8.79
CA ARG A 30 -6.66 -14.19 9.57
C ARG A 30 -5.45 -15.07 9.21
N MET A 31 -5.30 -15.41 7.93
CA MET A 31 -4.21 -16.23 7.39
C MET A 31 -3.35 -15.39 6.43
N SER A 32 -2.08 -15.77 6.28
CA SER A 32 -1.22 -15.17 5.25
C SER A 32 -1.62 -15.67 3.85
N ALA A 33 -1.40 -14.87 2.81
CA ALA A 33 -1.70 -15.28 1.43
C ALA A 33 -0.97 -16.58 1.05
N ALA A 34 0.26 -16.77 1.54
CA ALA A 34 1.04 -17.99 1.35
C ALA A 34 0.40 -19.21 2.05
N GLU A 35 -0.18 -19.04 3.24
CA GLU A 35 -0.90 -20.11 3.95
C GLU A 35 -2.18 -20.53 3.21
N VAL A 36 -2.90 -19.57 2.63
CA VAL A 36 -4.12 -19.83 1.86
C VAL A 36 -3.79 -20.59 0.58
N GLU A 37 -2.73 -20.20 -0.12
CA GLU A 37 -2.24 -20.90 -1.31
C GLU A 37 -1.80 -22.34 -0.98
N ALA A 38 -1.08 -22.54 0.13
CA ALA A 38 -0.66 -23.86 0.57
C ALA A 38 -1.87 -24.79 0.86
N GLN A 39 -2.91 -24.26 1.52
CA GLN A 39 -4.15 -25.00 1.78
C GLN A 39 -4.91 -25.32 0.49
N PHE A 40 -4.96 -24.38 -0.46
CA PHE A 40 -5.57 -24.59 -1.77
C PHE A 40 -4.85 -25.67 -2.59
N ASN A 41 -3.52 -25.63 -2.63
CA ASN A 41 -2.70 -26.61 -3.35
C ASN A 41 -2.72 -28.00 -2.69
N ALA A 42 -2.89 -28.07 -1.38
CA ALA A 42 -3.09 -29.34 -0.69
C ALA A 42 -4.47 -29.94 -1.00
N TRP A 43 -5.53 -29.11 -0.96
CA TRP A 43 -6.88 -29.50 -1.31
C TRP A 43 -6.99 -29.99 -2.77
N LYS A 44 -6.35 -29.29 -3.71
CA LYS A 44 -6.33 -29.67 -5.14
C LYS A 44 -5.60 -30.98 -5.40
N ARG A 45 -4.63 -31.33 -4.56
CA ARG A 45 -3.92 -32.62 -4.60
C ARG A 45 -4.67 -33.74 -3.87
N GLY A 46 -5.79 -33.44 -3.20
CA GLY A 46 -6.56 -34.41 -2.43
C GLY A 46 -5.95 -34.77 -1.07
N ASP A 47 -4.96 -33.99 -0.60
CA ASP A 47 -4.27 -34.23 0.67
C ASP A 47 -4.93 -33.43 1.80
N ASN A 48 -5.30 -34.12 2.88
CA ASN A 48 -5.91 -33.51 4.06
C ASN A 48 -4.80 -32.88 4.94
N VAL A 49 -4.82 -31.56 5.11
CA VAL A 49 -3.73 -30.80 5.75
C VAL A 49 -3.70 -31.03 7.26
N ALA A 50 -2.69 -31.76 7.75
CA ALA A 50 -2.21 -31.59 9.12
C ALA A 50 -1.47 -30.23 9.24
N PRO A 51 -1.60 -29.50 10.36
CA PRO A 51 -0.98 -28.19 10.50
C PRO A 51 0.55 -28.32 10.50
N SER A 52 1.21 -27.75 9.49
CA SER A 52 2.67 -27.63 9.49
C SER A 52 3.11 -26.57 10.50
N THR A 53 3.77 -27.02 11.56
CA THR A 53 4.46 -26.18 12.54
C THR A 53 5.68 -25.52 11.88
N PHE A 54 5.56 -24.27 11.44
CA PHE A 54 6.72 -23.47 11.04
C PHE A 54 7.38 -22.89 12.29
N THR A 55 8.51 -23.48 12.71
CA THR A 55 9.44 -22.85 13.64
C THR A 55 10.09 -21.65 12.96
N LYS A 56 9.78 -20.46 13.46
CA LYS A 56 10.50 -19.21 13.21
C LYS A 56 11.95 -19.38 13.71
N THR A 57 12.93 -19.36 12.82
CA THR A 57 14.33 -19.12 13.20
C THR A 57 14.76 -17.80 12.57
N ASP A 58 14.82 -16.79 13.43
CA ASP A 58 15.48 -15.52 13.19
C ASP A 58 16.99 -15.76 13.15
N SER A 59 17.60 -15.51 12.00
CA SER A 59 19.05 -15.33 11.82
C SER A 59 19.25 -14.47 10.57
N GLY A 60 19.38 -13.15 10.76
CA GLY A 60 20.11 -12.32 9.79
C GLY A 60 21.63 -12.41 10.03
N PRO A 61 22.48 -11.72 9.26
CA PRO A 61 22.31 -11.22 7.90
C PRO A 61 23.39 -11.78 6.95
N ILE A 62 23.08 -11.96 5.66
CA ILE A 62 24.12 -12.06 4.62
C ILE A 62 23.73 -11.11 3.51
N ALA A 63 24.41 -9.96 3.49
CA ALA A 63 24.41 -9.05 2.36
C ALA A 63 25.16 -9.72 1.20
N GLN A 64 24.51 -9.85 0.05
CA GLN A 64 25.20 -9.96 -1.23
C GLN A 64 24.63 -8.92 -2.19
N SER A 65 25.59 -8.17 -2.70
CA SER A 65 25.52 -6.90 -3.41
C SER A 65 25.01 -7.09 -4.84
N GLY A 66 24.04 -6.27 -5.23
CA GLY A 66 23.56 -6.18 -6.62
C GLY A 66 22.43 -5.17 -6.71
N GLN A 67 22.74 -3.97 -7.17
CA GLN A 67 21.81 -2.84 -7.24
C GLN A 67 20.56 -3.17 -8.05
N SER A 68 19.38 -2.99 -7.45
CA SER A 68 18.36 -2.13 -8.04
C SER A 68 17.52 -1.57 -6.91
N ALA A 69 17.28 -0.26 -6.94
CA ALA A 69 16.24 0.34 -6.12
C ALA A 69 14.96 -0.47 -6.34
N ASN A 70 14.29 -0.86 -5.26
CA ASN A 70 13.03 -1.59 -5.36
C ASN A 70 11.98 -0.62 -5.94
N TYR A 71 11.93 -0.56 -7.27
CA TYR A 71 11.06 0.32 -8.02
C TYR A 71 9.64 -0.18 -7.81
N ILE A 72 8.88 0.58 -7.01
CA ILE A 72 7.43 0.40 -6.88
C ILE A 72 6.86 0.48 -8.31
N GLN A 73 6.39 -0.66 -8.83
CA GLN A 73 5.94 -0.79 -10.22
C GLN A 73 4.78 0.16 -10.57
N ASP A 74 3.99 0.53 -9.56
CA ASP A 74 2.93 1.53 -9.70
C ASP A 74 3.00 2.55 -8.56
N ALA A 75 3.93 3.50 -8.69
CA ALA A 75 4.02 4.66 -7.79
C ALA A 75 2.74 5.52 -7.80
N SER A 76 1.84 5.31 -8.76
CA SER A 76 0.56 6.00 -8.91
C SER A 76 -0.40 5.77 -7.74
N LYS A 77 -0.36 4.60 -7.10
CA LYS A 77 -1.15 4.27 -5.90
C LYS A 77 -0.75 5.04 -4.64
N PHE A 78 0.48 5.58 -4.62
CA PHE A 78 1.02 6.33 -3.49
C PHE A 78 1.03 7.85 -3.76
N ARG A 79 0.56 8.28 -4.93
CA ARG A 79 0.30 9.70 -5.19
C ARG A 79 -0.97 10.09 -4.44
N ALA A 80 -0.85 11.11 -3.58
CA ALA A 80 -2.02 11.78 -3.03
C ALA A 80 -2.99 12.09 -4.18
N LYS A 81 -4.24 11.64 -4.02
CA LYS A 81 -5.35 11.68 -5.00
C LYS A 81 -5.18 12.87 -5.94
N TYR A 82 -4.57 12.63 -7.10
CA TYR A 82 -4.43 13.63 -8.14
C TYR A 82 -5.85 14.04 -8.52
N ASP A 83 -6.19 15.31 -8.33
CA ASP A 83 -7.42 15.88 -8.83
C ASP A 83 -7.15 16.33 -10.29
N PRO A 84 -7.51 15.52 -11.31
CA PRO A 84 -7.22 15.80 -12.71
C PRO A 84 -8.07 16.96 -13.26
N SER A 85 -8.91 17.58 -12.44
CA SER A 85 -9.65 18.77 -12.81
C SER A 85 -8.69 19.84 -13.33
N ARG A 86 -9.08 20.59 -14.37
CA ARG A 86 -8.30 21.74 -14.87
C ARG A 86 -7.93 22.70 -13.74
N GLU A 87 -8.81 22.84 -12.77
CA GLU A 87 -8.61 23.64 -11.55
C GLU A 87 -7.52 23.07 -10.63
N GLY A 88 -7.46 21.75 -10.45
CA GLY A 88 -6.42 21.08 -9.67
C GLY A 88 -5.03 21.28 -10.27
N ARG A 89 -4.91 21.13 -11.60
CA ARG A 89 -3.67 21.44 -12.33
C ARG A 89 -3.30 22.92 -12.24
N ALA A 90 -4.26 23.83 -12.36
CA ALA A 90 -3.99 25.27 -12.26
C ALA A 90 -3.49 25.66 -10.86
N ARG A 91 -4.06 25.10 -9.79
CA ARG A 91 -3.59 25.31 -8.41
C ARG A 91 -2.20 24.71 -8.18
N GLN A 92 -1.95 23.51 -8.71
CA GLN A 92 -0.62 22.87 -8.64
C GLN A 92 0.46 23.66 -9.39
N SER A 93 0.13 24.27 -10.53
CA SER A 93 1.06 25.12 -11.28
C SER A 93 1.42 26.43 -10.59
N GLN A 94 0.63 26.87 -9.60
CA GLN A 94 0.92 28.07 -8.80
C GLN A 94 1.77 27.77 -7.55
N ILE A 95 2.07 26.49 -7.29
CA ILE A 95 2.91 26.06 -6.17
C ILE A 95 4.37 26.09 -6.64
N GLU A 96 5.12 27.08 -6.18
CA GLU A 96 6.54 27.24 -6.52
C GLU A 96 7.46 26.79 -5.39
N GLN A 97 6.97 26.73 -4.15
CA GLN A 97 7.77 26.39 -2.96
C GLN A 97 7.08 25.33 -2.12
N ALA A 98 7.86 24.44 -1.51
CA ALA A 98 7.38 23.49 -0.50
C ALA A 98 7.89 23.91 0.88
N VAL A 99 6.98 24.09 1.84
CA VAL A 99 7.29 24.34 3.26
C VAL A 99 6.68 23.25 4.12
N ILE A 100 7.31 22.96 5.25
CA ILE A 100 6.82 22.00 6.23
C ILE A 100 5.91 22.73 7.21
N CYS A 101 4.75 22.16 7.50
CA CYS A 101 3.89 22.62 8.60
C CYS A 101 4.61 22.39 9.95
N PRO A 102 4.78 23.42 10.80
CA PRO A 102 5.48 23.27 12.09
C PRO A 102 4.73 22.39 13.10
N GLU A 103 3.41 22.21 12.94
CA GLU A 103 2.58 21.46 13.89
C GLU A 103 2.51 19.95 13.59
N CYS A 104 2.43 19.59 12.30
CA CYS A 104 2.20 18.20 11.89
C CYS A 104 3.25 17.65 10.93
N ASN A 105 4.28 18.44 10.62
CA ASN A 105 5.33 18.11 9.66
C ASN A 105 4.84 17.70 8.26
N ALA A 106 3.60 18.05 7.88
CA ALA A 106 3.09 17.82 6.54
C ALA A 106 3.76 18.76 5.53
N ALA A 107 4.11 18.24 4.35
CA ALA A 107 4.64 19.03 3.25
C ALA A 107 3.51 19.84 2.58
N LEU A 108 3.64 21.16 2.57
CA LEU A 108 2.69 22.11 2.00
C LEU A 108 3.30 22.81 0.80
N GLY A 109 2.63 22.73 -0.33
CA GLY A 109 2.96 23.54 -1.50
C GLY A 109 2.35 24.93 -1.39
N ILE A 110 3.17 25.98 -1.41
CA ILE A 110 2.74 27.38 -1.33
C ILE A 110 3.29 28.20 -2.50
N PRO A 111 2.58 29.24 -2.95
CA PRO A 111 3.10 30.22 -3.90
C PRO A 111 4.22 31.05 -3.26
N SER A 112 5.11 31.61 -4.08
CA SER A 112 6.24 32.45 -3.65
C SER A 112 5.82 33.85 -3.15
N VAL A 113 4.56 34.25 -3.38
CA VAL A 113 4.02 35.54 -2.96
C VAL A 113 3.76 35.52 -1.45
N ARG A 114 4.30 36.50 -0.73
CA ARG A 114 4.09 36.72 0.71
C ARG A 114 3.60 38.15 0.93
N PRO A 115 2.79 38.45 1.97
CA PRO A 115 2.31 37.56 3.03
C PRO A 115 1.08 36.74 2.61
N ILE A 116 1.05 35.47 3.00
CA ILE A 116 -0.07 34.55 2.74
C ILE A 116 -0.53 33.84 4.01
N LYS A 117 -1.83 33.59 4.08
CA LYS A 117 -2.45 32.71 5.08
C LYS A 117 -2.71 31.37 4.44
N VAL A 118 -2.16 30.31 5.03
CA VAL A 118 -2.29 28.93 4.53
C VAL A 118 -2.84 28.06 5.65
N THR A 119 -3.92 27.34 5.34
CA THR A 119 -4.48 26.32 6.24
C THR A 119 -3.93 24.96 5.84
N CYS A 120 -3.29 24.27 6.78
CA CYS A 120 -2.77 22.92 6.54
C CYS A 120 -3.93 21.92 6.35
N PRO A 121 -4.00 21.14 5.25
CA PRO A 121 -5.06 20.16 5.06
C PRO A 121 -4.91 18.93 5.96
N SER A 122 -3.73 18.71 6.57
CA SER A 122 -3.49 17.57 7.45
C SER A 122 -3.91 17.82 8.90
N CYS A 123 -3.73 19.04 9.42
CA CYS A 123 -4.02 19.37 10.82
C CYS A 123 -4.99 20.54 11.01
N MET A 124 -5.49 21.15 9.92
CA MET A 124 -6.36 22.33 9.92
C MET A 124 -5.79 23.59 10.61
N THR A 125 -4.50 23.61 10.94
CA THR A 125 -3.87 24.80 11.53
C THR A 125 -3.71 25.91 10.48
N GLU A 126 -4.14 27.12 10.84
CA GLU A 126 -3.87 28.34 10.07
C GLU A 126 -2.47 28.86 10.40
N ILE A 127 -1.63 29.01 9.36
CA ILE A 127 -0.27 29.51 9.48
C ILE A 127 -0.11 30.71 8.55
N THR A 128 0.54 31.76 9.04
CA THR A 128 0.88 32.94 8.25
C THR A 128 2.36 32.91 7.92
N PHE A 129 2.71 32.90 6.64
CA PHE A 129 4.10 32.98 6.19
C PHE A 129 4.41 34.43 5.79
N THR A 130 5.22 35.11 6.60
CA THR A 130 5.80 36.43 6.29
C THR A 130 7.13 36.25 5.54
N ALA A 131 7.61 37.30 4.88
CA ALA A 131 8.87 37.32 4.14
C ALA A 131 10.08 36.97 5.02
#